data_AF-A0A645DJU4-F1
#
_entry.id   AF-A0A645DJU4-F1
#
_cell.length_a   1.000
_cell.length_b   1.000
_cell.length_c   1.000
_cell.angle_alpha   90.00
_cell.angle_beta   90.00
_cell.angle_gamma   90.00
#
_symmetry.space_group_name_H-M   'P 1'
#
loop_
_entity.id
_entity.type
_entity.pdbx_description
1 polymer ?
#
loop_
_entity_poly.entity_id
_entity_poly.type
_entity_poly.pdbx_seq_one_letter_code
_entity_poly.pdbx_strand_id
1 'polypeptide(L)'
;MSVDEYETIRLIDLMGFTQEECAAQMNVARTTVQGIYNDARKKLADVLVNAKGLVIRGGDYTLCDSKEETCGCGGCHRHRNQNEQ
;
A
#
# COMPACT_ATOMS: atom_id res chain seq x y z
N MET A 1 -7.97 8.51 4.59
CA MET A 1 -7.31 7.60 3.63
C MET A 1 -7.58 6.17 4.08
N SER A 2 -7.98 5.26 3.19
CA SER A 2 -8.10 3.83 3.52
C SER A 2 -6.73 3.16 3.52
N VAL A 3 -6.66 1.93 4.02
CA VAL A 3 -5.45 1.12 3.93
C VAL A 3 -5.09 0.81 2.47
N ASP A 4 -6.07 0.56 1.59
CA ASP A 4 -5.82 0.33 0.16
C ASP A 4 -5.20 1.55 -0.54
N GLU A 5 -5.69 2.74 -0.21
CA GLU A 5 -5.14 4.00 -0.73
C GLU A 5 -3.69 4.21 -0.28
N TYR A 6 -3.42 3.95 1.00
CA TYR A 6 -2.07 4.00 1.54
C TYR A 6 -1.15 2.98 0.87
N GLU A 7 -1.60 1.73 0.73
CA GLU A 7 -0.82 0.65 0.16
C GLU A 7 -0.52 0.90 -1.32
N THR A 8 -1.47 1.45 -2.07
CA THR A 8 -1.27 1.84 -3.47
C THR A 8 -0.17 2.90 -3.61
N ILE A 9 -0.13 3.90 -2.71
CA ILE A 9 0.94 4.90 -2.68
C ILE A 9 2.29 4.25 -2.30
N ARG A 10 2.29 3.33 -1.32
CA ARG A 10 3.51 2.60 -0.92
C ARG A 10 4.09 1.79 -2.08
N LEU A 11 3.27 1.02 -2.78
CA LEU A 11 3.72 0.15 -3.86
C LEU A 11 4.17 0.96 -5.08
N ILE A 12 3.35 1.91 -5.54
CA ILE A 12 3.64 2.66 -6.77
C ILE A 12 4.70 3.73 -6.53
N ASP A 13 4.44 4.67 -5.62
CA ASP A 13 5.28 5.87 -5.49
C ASP A 13 6.55 5.61 -4.66
N LEU A 14 6.51 4.72 -3.66
CA LEU A 14 7.67 4.43 -2.81
C LEU A 14 8.48 3.22 -3.28
N MET A 15 7.83 2.14 -3.74
CA MET A 15 8.51 0.93 -4.21
C MET A 15 8.73 0.87 -5.72
N GLY A 16 8.15 1.82 -6.48
CA GLY A 16 8.35 1.93 -7.92
C GLY A 16 7.56 0.92 -8.76
N PHE A 17 6.50 0.31 -8.21
CA PHE A 17 5.69 -0.66 -8.94
C PHE A 17 4.89 0.03 -10.04
N THR A 18 4.72 -0.67 -11.16
CA THR A 18 3.69 -0.35 -12.15
C THR A 18 2.29 -0.57 -11.57
N GLN A 19 1.26 -0.01 -12.23
CA GLN A 19 -0.12 -0.26 -11.81
C GLN A 19 -0.50 -1.73 -11.93
N GLU A 20 0.04 -2.41 -12.93
CA GLU A 20 -0.14 -3.84 -13.16
C GLU A 20 0.45 -4.67 -12.01
N GLU A 21 1.69 -4.36 -11.59
CA GLU A 21 2.32 -5.04 -10.45
C GLU A 21 1.59 -4.74 -9.15
N CYS A 22 1.19 -3.49 -8.92
CA CYS A 22 0.38 -3.12 -7.76
C CYS A 22 -0.96 -3.86 -7.75
N ALA A 23 -1.61 -4.02 -8.90
CA ALA A 23 -2.88 -4.76 -9.03
C ALA A 23 -2.72 -6.25 -8.75
N ALA A 24 -1.64 -6.86 -9.28
CA ALA A 24 -1.29 -8.23 -8.98
C ALA A 24 -1.01 -8.42 -7.48
N GLN A 25 -0.26 -7.51 -6.87
CA GLN A 25 0.09 -7.53 -5.45
C GLN A 25 -1.12 -7.38 -4.53
N MET A 26 -2.06 -6.51 -4.88
CA MET A 26 -3.28 -6.26 -4.13
C MET A 26 -4.42 -7.23 -4.48
N ASN A 27 -4.20 -8.17 -5.42
CA ASN A 27 -5.18 -9.13 -5.92
C ASN A 27 -6.51 -8.46 -6.37
N VAL A 28 -6.41 -7.37 -7.13
CA VAL A 28 -7.56 -6.62 -7.67
C VAL A 28 -7.35 -6.32 -9.16
N ALA A 29 -8.40 -5.86 -9.84
CA ALA A 29 -8.27 -5.40 -11.21
C ALA A 29 -7.40 -4.14 -11.32
N ARG A 30 -6.64 -4.02 -12.41
CA ARG A 30 -5.82 -2.83 -12.73
C ARG A 30 -6.64 -1.53 -12.71
N THR A 31 -7.88 -1.57 -13.20
CA THR A 31 -8.79 -0.41 -13.18
C THR A 31 -9.17 0.00 -11.76
N THR A 32 -9.29 -0.96 -10.84
CA THR A 32 -9.50 -0.70 -9.41
C THR A 32 -8.30 0.03 -8.81
N VAL A 33 -7.07 -0.43 -9.07
CA VAL A 33 -5.84 0.26 -8.63
C VAL A 33 -5.78 1.68 -9.19
N GLN A 34 -6.10 1.88 -10.46
CA GLN A 34 -6.11 3.21 -11.07
C GLN A 34 -7.06 4.17 -10.34
N GLY A 35 -8.23 3.69 -9.91
CA GLY A 35 -9.18 4.46 -9.10
C GLY A 35 -8.64 4.79 -7.73
N ILE A 36 -8.17 3.78 -7.00
CA ILE A 36 -7.59 3.92 -5.66
C ILE A 36 -6.40 4.88 -5.68
N TYR A 37 -5.50 4.76 -6.66
CA TYR A 37 -4.33 5.62 -6.81
C TYR A 37 -4.71 7.09 -7.02
N ASN A 38 -5.70 7.35 -7.88
CA ASN A 38 -6.17 8.71 -8.15
C ASN A 38 -6.77 9.36 -6.90
N ASP A 39 -7.56 8.62 -6.13
CA ASP A 39 -8.18 9.14 -4.92
C ASP A 39 -7.17 9.32 -3.77
N ALA A 40 -6.20 8.41 -3.64
CA ALA A 40 -5.08 8.55 -2.72
C ALA A 40 -4.27 9.82 -3.02
N ARG A 41 -3.91 10.06 -4.28
CA ARG A 41 -3.17 11.27 -4.69
C ARG A 41 -3.93 12.57 -4.42
N LYS A 42 -5.25 12.60 -4.66
CA LYS A 42 -6.07 13.78 -4.32
C LYS A 42 -6.04 14.06 -2.82
N LYS A 43 -6.17 13.03 -1.98
CA LYS A 43 -6.14 13.17 -0.52
C LYS A 43 -4.77 13.60 -0.02
N LEU A 44 -3.69 13.06 -0.58
CA LEU A 44 -2.32 13.51 -0.27
C LEU A 44 -2.12 14.98 -0.67
N ALA A 45 -2.55 15.38 -1.86
CA ALA A 45 -2.46 16.77 -2.30
C ALA A 45 -3.22 17.71 -1.35
N ASP A 46 -4.45 17.35 -0.96
CA ASP A 46 -5.24 18.15 -0.01
C ASP A 46 -4.56 18.29 1.37
N VAL A 47 -4.01 17.19 1.88
CA VAL A 47 -3.28 17.17 3.16
C VAL A 47 -2.04 18.07 3.10
N LEU A 48 -1.24 17.95 2.04
CA LEU A 48 0.00 18.71 1.89
C LEU A 48 -0.27 20.19 1.66
N VAL A 49 -1.18 20.55 0.75
CA VAL A 49 -1.44 21.94 0.37
C VAL A 49 -2.15 22.70 1.49
N ASN A 50 -3.08 22.05 2.19
CA ASN A 50 -3.90 22.70 3.23
C ASN A 50 -3.41 22.42 4.67
N ALA A 51 -2.20 21.87 4.83
CA ALA A 51 -1.61 21.52 6.13
C ALA A 51 -2.55 20.73 7.06
N LYS A 52 -3.33 19.81 6.49
CA LYS A 52 -4.26 18.96 7.26
C LYS A 52 -3.52 17.76 7.86
N GLY A 53 -4.08 17.16 8.90
CA GLY A 53 -3.61 15.88 9.42
C GLY A 53 -3.97 14.72 8.48
N LEU A 54 -3.02 13.82 8.22
CA LEU A 54 -3.27 12.59 7.47
C LEU A 54 -3.69 11.47 8.42
N VAL A 55 -4.91 10.94 8.24
CA VAL A 55 -5.42 9.80 9.01
C VAL A 55 -5.70 8.63 8.07
N ILE A 56 -5.09 7.48 8.38
CA ILE A 56 -5.26 6.21 7.70
C ILE A 56 -6.14 5.31 8.57
N ARG A 57 -7.27 4.86 8.05
CA ARG A 57 -8.21 3.98 8.76
C ARG A 57 -9.19 3.29 7.81
N GLY A 58 -9.73 2.16 8.25
CA GLY A 58 -10.67 1.34 7.47
C GLY A 58 -9.99 0.58 6.33
N GLY A 59 -10.79 -0.03 5.46
CA GLY A 59 -10.33 -0.98 4.45
C GLY A 59 -10.51 -2.42 4.91
N ASP A 60 -10.45 -3.35 3.96
CA ASP A 60 -10.48 -4.79 4.20
C ASP A 60 -9.10 -5.36 3.89
N TYR A 61 -8.35 -5.67 4.95
CA TYR A 61 -6.97 -6.12 4.83
C TYR A 61 -6.69 -7.25 5.81
N THR A 62 -5.82 -8.16 5.39
CA THR A 62 -5.30 -9.22 6.25
C THR A 62 -3.89 -8.87 6.67
N LEU A 63 -3.61 -8.91 7.97
CA LEU A 63 -2.26 -8.78 8.47
C LEU A 63 -1.52 -10.10 8.30
N CYS A 64 -0.27 -10.05 7.83
CA CYS A 64 0.57 -11.23 7.75
C CYS A 64 0.78 -11.81 9.17
N ASP A 65 0.39 -13.07 9.34
CA ASP A 65 0.71 -13.85 10.53
C ASP A 65 2.19 -14.23 10.47
N SER A 66 2.94 -13.85 11.51
CA SER A 66 4.40 -13.99 11.61
C SER A 66 4.95 -15.43 11.55
N LYS A 67 4.14 -16.40 11.14
CA LYS A 67 4.45 -17.83 11.03
C LYS A 67 4.81 -18.27 9.60
N GLU A 68 4.60 -17.42 8.60
CA GLU A 68 4.95 -17.74 7.21
C GLU A 68 6.46 -17.56 7.00
N GLU A 69 7.12 -18.56 6.38
CA GLU A 69 8.56 -18.51 6.07
C GLU A 69 8.92 -17.45 5.01
N THR A 70 7.97 -17.10 4.14
CA THR A 70 8.12 -16.03 3.15
C THR A 70 6.81 -15.25 3.02
N CYS A 71 6.91 -13.92 2.92
CA CYS A 71 5.75 -13.05 2.68
C CYS A 71 5.81 -12.51 1.26
N GLY A 72 4.75 -12.76 0.46
CA GLY A 72 4.60 -12.19 -0.88
C GLY A 72 4.45 -10.66 -0.90
N CYS A 73 4.44 -10.00 0.26
CA CYS A 73 4.22 -8.56 0.45
C CYS A 73 5.41 -7.64 0.04
N GLY A 74 6.50 -8.19 -0.51
CA GLY A 74 7.64 -7.40 -1.01
C GLY A 74 8.47 -6.71 0.08
N GLY A 75 8.46 -7.24 1.31
CA GLY A 75 9.32 -6.74 2.41
C GLY A 75 8.59 -5.99 3.51
N CYS A 76 7.60 -6.62 4.15
CA CYS A 76 7.02 -6.07 5.37
C CYS A 76 8.06 -6.00 6.50
N HIS A 77 7.88 -5.06 7.44
CA HIS A 77 8.80 -4.88 8.57
C HIS A 77 8.99 -6.14 9.43
N ARG A 78 7.99 -7.04 9.49
CA ARG A 78 8.10 -8.28 10.28
C ARG A 78 9.07 -9.30 9.68
N HIS A 79 9.11 -9.43 8.35
CA HIS A 79 9.98 -10.39 7.68
C HIS A 79 11.33 -9.81 7.27
N ARG A 80 11.49 -8.48 7.24
CA ARG A 80 12.77 -7.83 6.95
C ARG A 80 13.85 -8.09 8.02
N ASN A 81 13.47 -8.43 9.25
CA ASN A 81 14.38 -8.71 10.37
C ASN A 81 14.81 -10.19 10.51
N GLN A 82 14.41 -11.09 9.60
CA GLN A 82 14.81 -12.51 9.68
C GLN A 82 16.02 -12.86 8.80
N ASN A 83 16.51 -11.93 7.97
CA ASN A 83 17.64 -12.13 7.06
C ASN A 83 18.99 -11.61 7.60
N GLU A 84 19.11 -11.36 8.91
CA GLU A 84 20.36 -10.91 9.57
C GLU A 84 21.00 -12.02 10.44
N GLN A 85 21.18 -13.22 9.89
CA GLN A 85 22.02 -14.29 10.48
C GLN A 85 23.17 -14.65 9.57
#